data_AF-Q5C0C1-F1
#
_entry.id   AF-Q5C0C1-F1
#
_cell.length_a   1.000
_cell.length_b   1.000
_cell.length_c   1.000
_cell.angle_alpha   90.00
_cell.angle_beta   90.00
_cell.angle_gamma   90.00
#
_symmetry.space_group_name_H-M   'P 1'
#
loop_
_entity.id
_entity.type
_entity.pdbx_description
1 polymer ?
#
loop_
_entity_poly.entity_id
_entity_poly.type
_entity_poly.pdbx_seq_one_letter_code
_entity_poly.pdbx_strand_id
1 'polypeptide(L)'
;MNKTDPLCVQLLKNLILCSEKAAAIARLIKKQTSIFQTLVQVKDSAEANLRFSVDVKTLADVLIQEVVKYELNLLFPDSSDSVFGEENNRFSCNSGKTITIQLSSKENLAELLIEVLDNDLNFANELSEICFQPLETFQVHLPVRTIWNHLINSCNSFDKLTDTKYYNVQTFGVWIDPIDSTADYAQGQLDKFPLSPPSTSTSILSGTEAENVNQINRFFENPTSLIRFCHGSLINVTILLGLFDRFTGLPIIGVVNQPFYLNNNSDYANITDNLLDN
;
A
#
# COMPACT_ATOMS: atom_id res chain seq x y z
N MET A 1 18.19 11.20 6.86
CA MET A 1 18.83 9.88 7.12
C MET A 1 20.32 10.03 7.41
N ASN A 2 20.91 9.15 8.23
CA ASN A 2 22.35 9.15 8.49
C ASN A 2 23.06 8.43 7.33
N LYS A 3 23.86 9.16 6.51
CA LYS A 3 24.52 8.60 5.31
C LYS A 3 25.61 7.57 5.63
N THR A 4 25.88 7.33 6.92
CA THR A 4 26.90 6.39 7.40
C THR A 4 26.36 4.98 7.60
N ASP A 5 25.05 4.76 7.48
CA ASP A 5 24.47 3.42 7.65
C ASP A 5 24.85 2.50 6.48
N PRO A 6 25.01 1.18 6.69
CA PRO A 6 25.21 0.22 5.61
C PRO A 6 24.08 0.26 4.58
N LEU A 7 24.41 -0.02 3.31
CA LEU A 7 23.48 0.13 2.18
C LEU A 7 22.17 -0.65 2.38
N CYS A 8 22.23 -1.89 2.85
CA CYS A 8 21.04 -2.71 3.14
C CYS A 8 20.11 -2.09 4.20
N VAL A 9 20.67 -1.36 5.18
CA VAL A 9 19.92 -0.69 6.24
C VAL A 9 19.24 0.55 5.67
N GLN A 10 19.94 1.28 4.80
CA GLN A 10 19.34 2.38 4.05
C GLN A 10 18.20 1.86 3.16
N LEU A 11 18.39 0.74 2.46
CA LEU A 11 17.35 0.09 1.65
C LEU A 11 16.14 -0.32 2.49
N LEU A 12 16.33 -1.03 3.60
CA LEU A 12 15.23 -1.41 4.50
C LEU A 12 14.43 -0.20 4.97
N LYS A 13 15.12 0.86 5.43
CA LYS A 13 14.47 2.10 5.89
C LYS A 13 13.61 2.71 4.80
N ASN A 14 14.17 2.86 3.60
CA ASN A 14 13.47 3.46 2.49
C ASN A 14 12.31 2.59 2.02
N LEU A 15 12.46 1.26 1.98
CA LEU A 15 11.35 0.36 1.66
C LEU A 15 10.20 0.47 2.67
N ILE A 16 10.49 0.59 3.97
CA ILE A 16 9.46 0.84 4.98
C ILE A 16 8.71 2.15 4.70
N LEU A 17 9.43 3.24 4.44
CA LEU A 17 8.81 4.54 4.13
C LEU A 17 8.03 4.50 2.81
N CYS A 18 8.57 3.86 1.77
CA CYS A 18 7.89 3.67 0.50
C CYS A 18 6.59 2.88 0.69
N SER A 19 6.59 1.84 1.53
CA SER A 19 5.38 1.06 1.83
C SER A 19 4.30 1.92 2.50
N GLU A 20 4.68 2.85 3.39
CA GLU A 20 3.73 3.73 4.07
C GLU A 20 3.20 4.83 3.15
N LYS A 21 4.06 5.40 2.30
CA LYS A 21 3.64 6.33 1.24
C LYS A 21 2.67 5.67 0.28
N ALA A 22 2.98 4.44 -0.15
CA ALA A 22 2.09 3.63 -0.96
C ALA A 22 0.75 3.34 -0.26
N ALA A 23 0.78 3.01 1.04
CA ALA A 23 -0.43 2.80 1.83
C ALA A 23 -1.29 4.07 1.93
N ALA A 24 -0.65 5.24 2.07
CA ALA A 24 -1.35 6.51 2.10
C ALA A 24 -2.02 6.84 0.76
N ILE A 25 -1.35 6.57 -0.36
CA ILE A 25 -1.92 6.68 -1.71
C ILE A 25 -3.10 5.72 -1.88
N ALA A 26 -2.95 4.45 -1.49
CA ALA A 26 -4.02 3.45 -1.57
C ALA A 26 -5.27 3.88 -0.78
N ARG A 27 -5.07 4.41 0.44
CA ARG A 27 -6.15 4.97 1.27
C ARG A 27 -6.80 6.19 0.63
N LEU A 28 -6.00 7.11 0.09
CA LEU A 28 -6.52 8.33 -0.56
C LEU A 28 -7.39 7.97 -1.78
N ILE A 29 -6.90 7.09 -2.66
CA ILE A 29 -7.67 6.61 -3.80
C ILE A 29 -8.98 5.98 -3.34
N LYS A 30 -8.92 5.18 -2.26
CA LYS A 30 -10.09 4.47 -1.76
C LYS A 30 -11.16 5.38 -1.16
N LYS A 31 -10.82 6.58 -0.71
CA LYS A 31 -11.77 7.57 -0.19
C LYS A 31 -12.72 8.11 -1.27
N GLN A 32 -12.30 8.12 -2.53
CA GLN A 32 -13.10 8.68 -3.62
C GLN A 32 -14.17 7.70 -4.13
N THR A 33 -15.16 7.43 -3.29
CA THR A 33 -16.18 6.40 -3.51
C THR A 33 -17.03 6.61 -4.77
N SER A 34 -17.22 7.86 -5.19
CA SER A 34 -18.06 8.22 -6.35
C SER A 34 -17.48 7.76 -7.68
N ILE A 35 -16.16 7.83 -7.85
CA ILE A 35 -15.48 7.48 -9.11
C ILE A 35 -14.62 6.21 -8.97
N PHE A 36 -14.45 5.66 -7.78
CA PHE A 36 -13.50 4.55 -7.56
C PHE A 36 -13.66 3.38 -8.56
N GLN A 37 -14.88 3.03 -8.95
CA GLN A 37 -15.11 1.94 -9.92
C GLN A 37 -14.61 2.28 -11.34
N THR A 38 -14.50 3.55 -11.72
CA THR A 38 -13.86 3.94 -12.98
C THR A 38 -12.35 3.78 -12.94
N LEU A 39 -11.78 3.67 -11.72
CA LEU A 39 -10.36 3.47 -11.48
C LEU A 39 -9.96 1.99 -11.40
N VAL A 40 -10.88 1.07 -11.73
CA VAL A 40 -10.65 -0.38 -11.79
C VAL A 40 -10.76 -0.83 -13.25
N GLN A 41 -9.79 -1.60 -13.73
CA GLN A 41 -9.70 -2.08 -15.11
C GLN A 41 -9.48 -3.58 -15.15
N VAL A 42 -10.12 -4.26 -16.10
CA VAL A 42 -9.83 -5.66 -16.39
C VAL A 42 -8.52 -5.72 -17.18
N LYS A 43 -7.57 -6.55 -16.73
CA LYS A 43 -6.32 -6.78 -17.44
C LYS A 43 -6.60 -7.41 -18.80
N ASP A 44 -5.83 -6.99 -19.81
CA ASP A 44 -5.93 -7.61 -21.13
C ASP A 44 -5.39 -9.05 -21.11
N SER A 45 -5.64 -9.82 -22.17
CA SER A 45 -5.21 -11.22 -22.21
C SER A 45 -3.68 -11.42 -22.21
N ALA A 46 -2.91 -10.36 -22.50
CA ALA A 46 -1.45 -10.43 -22.50
C ALA A 46 -0.88 -10.25 -21.08
N GLU A 47 -1.61 -9.53 -20.23
CA GLU A 47 -1.24 -9.21 -18.84
C GLU A 47 -1.99 -10.08 -17.81
N ALA A 48 -3.15 -10.62 -18.18
CA ALA A 48 -4.01 -11.36 -17.26
C ALA A 48 -3.42 -12.69 -16.82
N ASN A 49 -3.47 -12.94 -15.53
CA ASN A 49 -3.15 -14.20 -14.92
C ASN A 49 -4.29 -15.21 -15.14
N LEU A 50 -3.99 -16.28 -15.89
CA LEU A 50 -4.93 -17.33 -16.27
C LEU A 50 -5.56 -18.10 -15.10
N ARG A 51 -5.05 -17.91 -13.87
CA ARG A 51 -5.64 -18.51 -12.67
C ARG A 51 -6.96 -17.86 -12.25
N PHE A 52 -7.22 -16.62 -12.67
CA PHE A 52 -8.42 -15.88 -12.31
C PHE A 52 -9.45 -15.86 -13.45
N SER A 53 -10.73 -15.88 -13.11
CA SER A 53 -11.82 -15.76 -14.09
C SER A 53 -11.94 -14.35 -14.66
N VAL A 54 -11.60 -13.34 -13.85
CA VAL A 54 -11.46 -11.93 -14.24
C VAL A 54 -10.30 -11.39 -13.45
N ASP A 55 -9.25 -10.97 -14.13
CA ASP A 55 -8.07 -10.35 -13.53
C ASP A 55 -8.17 -8.82 -13.69
N VAL A 56 -7.90 -8.08 -12.62
CA VAL A 56 -8.11 -6.62 -12.57
C VAL A 56 -6.87 -5.91 -12.04
N LYS A 57 -6.70 -4.67 -12.46
CA LYS A 57 -5.78 -3.70 -11.86
C LYS A 57 -6.51 -2.41 -11.53
N THR A 58 -5.96 -1.62 -10.63
CA THR A 58 -6.49 -0.30 -10.27
C THR A 58 -5.51 0.80 -10.60
N LEU A 59 -5.97 2.06 -10.60
CA LEU A 59 -5.07 3.21 -10.68
C LEU A 59 -4.05 3.21 -9.53
N ALA A 60 -4.44 2.68 -8.36
CA ALA A 60 -3.54 2.57 -7.21
C ALA A 60 -2.35 1.66 -7.54
N ASP A 61 -2.58 0.52 -8.20
CA ASP A 61 -1.51 -0.39 -8.58
C ASP A 61 -0.45 0.30 -9.46
N VAL A 62 -0.91 0.94 -10.53
CA VAL A 62 -0.04 1.64 -11.49
C VAL A 62 0.70 2.80 -10.80
N LEU A 63 -0.02 3.63 -10.05
CA LEU A 63 0.53 4.84 -9.44
C LEU A 63 1.52 4.52 -8.32
N ILE A 64 1.19 3.58 -7.43
CA ILE A 64 2.07 3.15 -6.34
C ILE A 64 3.35 2.57 -6.90
N GLN A 65 3.27 1.71 -7.91
CA GLN A 65 4.46 1.11 -8.49
C GLN A 65 5.40 2.18 -9.07
N GLU A 66 4.87 3.17 -9.80
CA GLU A 66 5.68 4.25 -10.36
C GLU A 66 6.23 5.20 -9.28
N VAL A 67 5.47 5.46 -8.21
CA VAL A 67 5.95 6.23 -7.04
C VAL A 67 7.13 5.53 -6.38
N VAL A 68 7.02 4.24 -6.09
CA VAL A 68 8.10 3.48 -5.44
C VAL A 68 9.34 3.41 -6.35
N LYS A 69 9.16 3.19 -7.66
CA LYS A 69 10.26 3.26 -8.64
C LYS A 69 10.95 4.63 -8.63
N TYR A 70 10.18 5.71 -8.62
CA TYR A 70 10.72 7.07 -8.60
C TYR A 70 11.53 7.34 -7.32
N GLU A 71 10.99 7.01 -6.15
CA GLU A 71 11.68 7.19 -4.86
C GLU A 71 12.98 6.40 -4.79
N LEU A 72 12.96 5.13 -5.20
CA LEU A 72 14.16 4.29 -5.21
C LEU A 72 15.21 4.82 -6.20
N ASN A 73 14.79 5.36 -7.35
CA ASN A 73 15.69 5.98 -8.32
C ASN A 73 16.32 7.28 -7.80
N LEU A 74 15.59 8.10 -7.03
CA LEU A 74 16.17 9.29 -6.39
C LEU A 74 17.25 8.92 -5.37
N LEU A 75 17.03 7.85 -4.63
CA LEU A 75 17.96 7.37 -3.61
C LEU A 75 19.16 6.65 -4.22
N PHE A 76 18.93 5.92 -5.31
CA PHE A 76 19.93 5.13 -6.01
C PHE A 76 19.76 5.28 -7.53
N PRO A 77 20.36 6.31 -8.15
CA PRO A 77 20.15 6.64 -9.57
C PRO A 77 20.45 5.52 -10.58
N ASP A 78 21.24 4.52 -10.19
CA ASP A 78 21.57 3.37 -11.03
C ASP A 78 20.63 2.17 -10.81
N SER A 79 19.53 2.35 -10.08
CA SER A 79 18.61 1.29 -9.67
C SER A 79 17.34 1.17 -10.52
N SER A 80 17.07 2.09 -11.46
CA SER A 80 15.82 2.06 -12.25
C SER A 80 15.61 0.73 -12.95
N ASP A 81 16.66 0.15 -13.52
CA ASP A 81 16.63 -1.15 -14.21
C ASP A 81 16.59 -2.35 -13.26
N SER A 82 16.54 -2.08 -11.96
CA SER A 82 16.53 -3.06 -10.87
C SER A 82 15.24 -3.03 -10.06
N VAL A 83 14.27 -2.17 -10.41
CA VAL A 83 12.95 -2.12 -9.76
C VAL A 83 11.89 -2.68 -10.72
N PHE A 84 11.34 -3.82 -10.33
CA PHE A 84 10.34 -4.59 -11.06
C PHE A 84 9.02 -4.57 -10.31
N GLY A 85 7.93 -4.91 -10.99
CA GLY A 85 6.65 -5.13 -10.34
C GLY A 85 5.65 -5.77 -11.28
N GLU A 86 4.45 -6.02 -10.74
CA GLU A 86 3.37 -6.72 -11.45
C GLU A 86 2.81 -5.91 -12.63
N GLU A 87 2.67 -4.60 -12.47
CA GLU A 87 1.92 -3.78 -13.41
C GLU A 87 2.79 -3.12 -14.47
N ASN A 88 2.18 -2.80 -15.61
CA ASN A 88 2.73 -1.79 -16.52
C ASN A 88 2.43 -0.38 -16.00
N ASN A 89 3.02 0.62 -16.64
CA ASN A 89 2.81 2.02 -16.30
C ASN A 89 1.72 2.70 -17.15
N ARG A 90 0.78 1.92 -17.70
CA ARG A 90 -0.27 2.41 -18.62
C ARG A 90 -1.65 2.25 -18.00
N PHE A 91 -2.45 3.30 -18.12
CA PHE A 91 -3.83 3.31 -17.63
C PHE A 91 -4.77 3.93 -18.66
N SER A 92 -5.89 3.26 -18.94
CA SER A 92 -6.89 3.75 -19.90
C SER A 92 -7.85 4.73 -19.23
N CYS A 93 -8.27 5.78 -19.94
CA CYS A 93 -9.25 6.75 -19.45
C CYS A 93 -10.63 6.37 -19.98
N ASN A 94 -11.69 6.92 -19.38
CA ASN A 94 -13.07 6.76 -19.89
C ASN A 94 -13.26 7.31 -21.31
N SER A 95 -12.42 8.24 -21.74
CA SER A 95 -12.37 8.75 -23.12
C SER A 95 -11.82 7.73 -24.15
N GLY A 96 -11.30 6.58 -23.69
CA GLY A 96 -10.62 5.58 -24.52
C GLY A 96 -9.14 5.89 -24.79
N LYS A 97 -8.65 7.07 -24.39
CA LYS A 97 -7.21 7.40 -24.43
C LYS A 97 -6.47 6.56 -23.39
N THR A 98 -5.30 6.02 -23.74
CA THR A 98 -4.41 5.38 -22.76
C THR A 98 -3.25 6.29 -22.44
N ILE A 99 -3.02 6.51 -21.15
CA ILE A 99 -1.98 7.39 -20.63
C ILE A 99 -0.87 6.54 -20.05
N THR A 100 0.37 6.96 -20.28
CA THR A 100 1.55 6.42 -19.61
C THR A 100 1.84 7.28 -18.39
N ILE A 101 1.74 6.70 -17.20
CA ILE A 101 2.06 7.36 -15.93
C ILE A 101 3.56 7.18 -15.70
N GLN A 102 4.30 8.28 -15.66
CA GLN A 102 5.72 8.29 -15.29
C GLN A 102 5.98 9.54 -14.46
N LEU A 103 6.55 9.35 -13.28
CA LEU A 103 6.83 10.48 -12.39
C LEU A 103 8.00 11.31 -12.94
N SER A 104 7.78 12.61 -13.08
CA SER A 104 8.78 13.58 -13.53
C SER A 104 8.72 14.86 -12.71
N SER A 105 7.54 15.46 -12.59
CA SER A 105 7.23 16.53 -11.65
C SER A 105 5.80 16.39 -11.13
N LYS A 106 5.50 17.10 -10.04
CA LYS A 106 4.15 17.14 -9.47
C LYS A 106 3.13 17.66 -10.47
N GLU A 107 3.47 18.76 -11.14
CA GLU A 107 2.60 19.43 -12.10
C GLU A 107 2.29 18.53 -13.29
N ASN A 108 3.31 17.85 -13.82
CA ASN A 108 3.11 16.92 -14.93
C ASN A 108 2.25 15.71 -14.52
N LEU A 109 2.46 15.17 -13.31
CA LEU A 109 1.61 14.08 -12.81
C LEU A 109 0.16 14.55 -12.62
N ALA A 110 -0.06 15.76 -12.11
CA ALA A 110 -1.39 16.34 -11.97
C ALA A 110 -2.10 16.44 -13.33
N GLU A 111 -1.42 16.92 -14.37
CA GLU A 111 -1.96 16.99 -15.74
C GLU A 111 -2.37 15.61 -16.29
N LEU A 112 -1.53 14.58 -16.08
CA LEU A 112 -1.86 13.21 -16.48
C LEU A 112 -3.07 12.68 -15.70
N LEU A 113 -3.14 12.94 -14.39
CA LEU A 113 -4.22 12.48 -13.53
C LEU A 113 -5.55 13.17 -13.81
N ILE A 114 -5.57 14.44 -14.22
CA ILE A 114 -6.81 15.14 -14.64
C ILE A 114 -7.51 14.36 -15.75
N GLU A 115 -6.76 13.84 -16.72
CA GLU A 115 -7.34 13.06 -17.81
C GLU A 115 -7.85 11.68 -17.35
N VAL A 116 -7.16 11.03 -16.40
CA VAL A 116 -7.59 9.74 -15.82
C VAL A 116 -8.83 9.88 -14.95
N LEU A 117 -8.94 11.00 -14.23
CA LEU A 117 -9.95 11.25 -13.19
C LEU A 117 -11.15 12.06 -13.72
N ASP A 118 -11.48 11.95 -15.01
CA ASP A 118 -12.60 12.63 -15.65
C ASP A 118 -12.65 14.15 -15.41
N ASN A 119 -11.48 14.81 -15.41
CA ASN A 119 -11.28 16.23 -15.11
C ASN A 119 -11.52 16.65 -13.65
N ASP A 120 -11.47 15.72 -12.69
CA ASP A 120 -11.44 16.06 -11.27
C ASP A 120 -10.08 16.68 -10.88
N LEU A 121 -9.97 17.99 -11.11
CA LEU A 121 -8.77 18.77 -10.84
C LEU A 121 -8.36 18.72 -9.36
N ASN A 122 -9.32 18.73 -8.45
CA ASN A 122 -9.03 18.76 -7.03
C ASN A 122 -8.39 17.44 -6.59
N PHE A 123 -8.97 16.32 -7.01
CA PHE A 123 -8.45 15.01 -6.67
C PHE A 123 -7.12 14.70 -7.37
N ALA A 124 -6.95 15.12 -8.63
CA ALA A 124 -5.67 15.03 -9.33
C ALA A 124 -4.55 15.80 -8.62
N ASN A 125 -4.84 17.00 -8.11
CA ASN A 125 -3.89 17.79 -7.35
C ASN A 125 -3.57 17.14 -6.00
N GLU A 126 -4.58 16.62 -5.28
CA GLU A 126 -4.36 15.92 -4.01
C GLU A 126 -3.50 14.66 -4.19
N LEU A 127 -3.80 13.86 -5.21
CA LEU A 127 -3.03 12.66 -5.54
C LEU A 127 -1.60 12.98 -5.96
N SER A 128 -1.39 13.99 -6.81
CA SER A 128 -0.04 14.39 -7.20
C SER A 128 0.76 14.95 -6.03
N GLU A 129 0.13 15.71 -5.12
CA GLU A 129 0.77 16.23 -3.91
C GLU A 129 1.27 15.10 -3.01
N ILE A 130 0.43 14.09 -2.69
CA ILE A 130 0.88 12.96 -1.86
C ILE A 130 1.95 12.12 -2.57
N CYS A 131 1.89 11.98 -3.90
CA CYS A 131 2.89 11.25 -4.69
C CYS A 131 4.27 11.94 -4.68
N PHE A 132 4.32 13.27 -4.56
CA PHE A 132 5.57 14.04 -4.51
C PHE A 132 5.94 14.50 -3.09
N GLN A 133 5.14 14.17 -2.07
CA GLN A 133 5.46 14.46 -0.68
C GLN A 133 6.79 13.78 -0.29
N PRO A 134 7.75 14.50 0.33
CA PRO A 134 9.06 13.92 0.66
C PRO A 134 8.96 12.67 1.51
N LEU A 135 9.74 11.64 1.19
CA LEU A 135 9.65 10.33 1.82
C LEU A 135 9.82 10.39 3.36
N GLU A 136 10.62 11.32 3.87
CA GLU A 136 10.85 11.51 5.29
C GLU A 136 9.60 11.96 6.06
N THR A 137 8.60 12.55 5.41
CA THR A 137 7.37 12.97 6.10
C THR A 137 6.57 11.77 6.61
N PHE A 138 6.75 10.59 6.01
CA PHE A 138 6.09 9.35 6.44
C PHE A 138 6.79 8.72 7.66
N GLN A 139 7.99 9.18 8.02
CA GLN A 139 8.75 8.65 9.16
C GLN A 139 8.09 8.94 10.51
N VAL A 140 7.34 10.05 10.61
CA VAL A 140 6.70 10.46 11.86
C VAL A 140 5.43 9.67 12.17
N HIS A 141 4.95 8.87 11.22
CA HIS A 141 3.78 8.01 11.43
C HIS A 141 4.08 7.01 12.56
N LEU A 142 3.15 6.90 13.51
CA LEU A 142 3.33 6.11 14.73
C LEU A 142 3.74 4.65 14.46
N PRO A 143 3.17 3.94 13.47
CA PRO A 143 3.62 2.58 13.13
C PRO A 143 5.08 2.54 12.69
N VAL A 144 5.50 3.44 11.80
CA VAL A 144 6.87 3.53 11.28
C VAL A 144 7.87 3.83 12.40
N ARG A 145 7.56 4.82 13.25
CA ARG A 145 8.39 5.17 14.40
C ARG A 145 8.56 4.00 15.37
N THR A 146 7.48 3.25 15.61
CA THR A 146 7.46 2.10 16.51
C THR A 146 8.32 0.96 15.94
N ILE A 147 8.15 0.63 14.66
CA ILE A 147 8.98 -0.35 13.94
C ILE A 147 10.45 0.04 14.05
N TRP A 148 10.79 1.31 13.83
CA TRP A 148 12.18 1.77 13.88
C TRP A 148 12.80 1.62 15.27
N ASN A 149 12.07 2.03 16.30
CA ASN A 149 12.52 1.85 17.68
C ASN A 149 12.71 0.37 18.02
N HIS A 150 11.81 -0.52 17.58
CA HIS A 150 11.96 -1.96 17.77
C HIS A 150 13.14 -2.54 16.97
N LEU A 151 13.32 -2.15 15.71
CA LEU A 151 14.46 -2.61 14.92
C LEU A 151 15.78 -2.23 15.59
N ILE A 152 15.95 -0.98 16.03
CA ILE A 152 17.17 -0.56 16.73
C ILE A 152 17.35 -1.34 18.04
N ASN A 153 16.29 -1.46 18.85
CA ASN A 153 16.40 -1.97 20.21
C ASN A 153 16.40 -3.50 20.30
N SER A 154 15.82 -4.19 19.31
CA SER A 154 15.57 -5.64 19.35
C SER A 154 16.42 -6.41 18.34
N CYS A 155 16.94 -5.78 17.28
CA CYS A 155 17.74 -6.48 16.29
C CYS A 155 19.25 -6.29 16.52
N ASN A 156 19.86 -7.22 17.26
CA ASN A 156 21.29 -7.58 17.08
C ASN A 156 21.59 -8.18 15.68
N SER A 157 20.59 -8.20 14.78
CA SER A 157 20.65 -8.78 13.43
C SER A 157 20.93 -7.75 12.34
N PHE A 158 21.06 -6.46 12.67
CA PHE A 158 21.60 -5.51 11.69
C PHE A 158 22.97 -5.98 11.20
N ASP A 159 23.81 -6.54 12.07
CA ASP A 159 25.10 -7.15 11.73
C ASP A 159 25.01 -8.27 10.66
N LYS A 160 23.86 -8.94 10.53
CA LYS A 160 23.61 -9.94 9.46
C LYS A 160 23.21 -9.30 8.14
N LEU A 161 22.54 -8.15 8.20
CA LEU A 161 22.22 -7.34 7.02
C LEU A 161 23.47 -6.60 6.52
N THR A 162 24.37 -6.17 7.42
CA THR A 162 25.62 -5.47 7.09
C THR A 162 26.68 -6.34 6.41
N ASP A 163 26.31 -7.45 5.79
CA ASP A 163 27.24 -8.27 5.02
C ASP A 163 27.92 -7.39 3.96
N THR A 164 29.25 -7.33 4.02
CA THR A 164 30.09 -6.57 3.10
C THR A 164 29.89 -6.94 1.64
N LYS A 165 29.26 -8.09 1.33
CA LYS A 165 28.84 -8.47 -0.02
C LYS A 165 27.84 -7.48 -0.64
N TYR A 166 27.11 -6.74 0.18
CA TYR A 166 25.92 -5.96 -0.19
C TYR A 166 26.19 -4.45 -0.22
N TYR A 167 27.29 -4.05 -0.86
CA TYR A 167 27.74 -2.65 -0.92
C TYR A 167 27.39 -1.92 -2.23
N ASN A 168 26.96 -2.64 -3.26
CA ASN A 168 26.64 -2.09 -4.58
C ASN A 168 25.15 -2.28 -4.88
N VAL A 169 24.44 -1.21 -5.23
CA VAL A 169 23.00 -1.27 -5.54
C VAL A 169 22.67 -2.19 -6.72
N GLN A 170 23.59 -2.36 -7.67
CA GLN A 170 23.37 -3.20 -8.86
C GLN A 170 23.27 -4.70 -8.55
N THR A 171 23.68 -5.12 -7.35
CA THR A 171 23.57 -6.53 -6.92
C THR A 171 22.15 -6.89 -6.50
N PHE A 172 21.29 -5.89 -6.27
CA PHE A 172 19.91 -6.10 -5.81
C PHE A 172 18.90 -5.81 -6.90
N GLY A 173 17.76 -6.48 -6.79
CA GLY A 173 16.52 -6.09 -7.42
C GLY A 173 15.44 -5.87 -6.37
N VAL A 174 14.48 -5.02 -6.68
CA VAL A 174 13.24 -4.85 -5.91
C VAL A 174 12.10 -5.38 -6.75
N TRP A 175 11.21 -6.17 -6.14
CA TRP A 175 9.94 -6.59 -6.73
C TRP A 175 8.79 -5.96 -5.96
N ILE A 176 7.86 -5.35 -6.67
CA ILE A 176 6.72 -4.61 -6.13
C ILE A 176 5.44 -5.33 -6.50
N ASP A 177 4.66 -5.72 -5.49
CA ASP A 177 3.24 -5.99 -5.62
C ASP A 177 2.49 -4.81 -4.97
N PRO A 178 1.99 -3.86 -5.79
CA PRO A 178 1.55 -2.57 -5.29
C PRO A 178 0.24 -2.65 -4.50
N ILE A 179 -0.67 -3.57 -4.86
CA ILE A 179 -1.88 -3.91 -4.11
C ILE A 179 -2.15 -5.41 -4.28
N ASP A 180 -1.60 -6.22 -3.38
CA ASP A 180 -1.97 -7.63 -3.28
C ASP A 180 -3.42 -7.73 -2.80
N SER A 181 -4.12 -8.76 -3.28
CA SER A 181 -5.57 -8.89 -3.19
C SER A 181 -6.33 -7.73 -3.86
N THR A 182 -5.93 -7.37 -5.09
CA THR A 182 -6.54 -6.29 -5.89
C THR A 182 -8.06 -6.43 -6.02
N ALA A 183 -8.60 -7.65 -6.09
CA ALA A 183 -10.04 -7.89 -6.10
C ALA A 183 -10.74 -7.42 -4.83
N ASP A 184 -10.13 -7.64 -3.66
CA ASP A 184 -10.64 -7.16 -2.37
C ASP A 184 -10.50 -5.64 -2.26
N TYR A 185 -9.42 -5.07 -2.80
CA TYR A 185 -9.29 -3.63 -2.93
C TYR A 185 -10.36 -3.02 -3.85
N ALA A 186 -10.67 -3.66 -4.98
CA ALA A 186 -11.67 -3.19 -5.94
C ALA A 186 -13.11 -3.26 -5.37
N GLN A 187 -13.43 -4.31 -4.63
CA GLN A 187 -14.78 -4.56 -4.10
C GLN A 187 -15.02 -4.00 -2.70
N GLY A 188 -13.97 -3.89 -1.89
CA GLY A 188 -14.08 -3.52 -0.48
C GLY A 188 -14.68 -2.15 -0.28
N GLN A 189 -15.47 -1.98 0.77
CA GLN A 189 -16.05 -0.69 1.17
C GLN A 189 -15.45 -0.29 2.52
N LEU A 190 -15.10 0.99 2.69
CA LEU A 190 -14.55 1.52 3.94
C LEU A 190 -15.53 1.35 5.11
N ASP A 191 -16.84 1.47 4.86
CA ASP A 191 -17.88 1.54 5.89
C ASP A 191 -18.41 0.18 6.37
N LYS A 192 -17.96 -0.94 5.78
CA LYS A 192 -18.48 -2.27 6.14
C LYS A 192 -17.88 -2.86 7.42
N PHE A 193 -17.04 -2.11 8.14
CA PHE A 193 -16.51 -2.51 9.45
C PHE A 193 -16.78 -1.44 10.53
N PRO A 194 -18.02 -1.28 11.01
CA PRO A 194 -18.25 -0.70 12.31
C PRO A 194 -17.98 -1.78 13.36
N LEU A 195 -16.72 -1.95 13.76
CA LEU A 195 -16.42 -2.50 15.08
C LEU A 195 -16.66 -1.40 16.11
N SER A 196 -17.93 -0.99 16.29
CA SER A 196 -18.29 -0.23 17.47
C SER A 196 -17.81 -1.05 18.68
N PRO A 197 -17.01 -0.48 19.61
CA PRO A 197 -16.81 -1.15 20.90
C PRO A 197 -18.21 -1.41 21.46
N PRO A 198 -18.48 -2.58 22.05
CA PRO A 198 -19.81 -2.89 22.53
C PRO A 198 -20.21 -1.79 23.52
N SER A 199 -21.13 -0.94 23.09
CA SER A 199 -21.75 0.01 23.98
C SER A 199 -22.44 -0.84 25.04
N THR A 200 -22.18 -0.52 26.30
CA THR A 200 -22.79 -1.16 27.49
C THR A 200 -24.29 -0.91 27.61
N SER A 201 -24.98 -0.74 26.49
CA SER A 201 -26.42 -0.76 26.37
C SER A 201 -26.84 -2.15 25.92
N THR A 202 -27.38 -2.90 26.87
CA THR A 202 -28.20 -4.11 26.67
C THR A 202 -29.28 -3.85 25.62
N SER A 203 -28.94 -4.03 24.35
CA SER A 203 -29.90 -4.35 23.30
C SER A 203 -29.71 -5.83 23.00
N ILE A 204 -30.80 -6.58 23.09
CA ILE A 204 -30.80 -8.00 22.77
C ILE A 204 -30.64 -8.09 21.25
N LEU A 205 -29.40 -8.25 20.79
CA LEU A 205 -29.11 -8.51 19.38
C LEU A 205 -29.72 -9.89 19.04
N SER A 206 -30.60 -9.91 18.04
CA SER A 206 -31.15 -11.15 17.46
C SER A 206 -30.84 -11.16 15.96
N GLY A 207 -30.42 -12.31 15.43
CA GLY A 207 -30.02 -12.48 14.04
C GLY A 207 -28.51 -12.45 13.79
N THR A 208 -28.13 -12.32 12.51
CA THR A 208 -26.76 -12.42 11.98
C THR A 208 -25.74 -11.49 12.65
N GLU A 209 -26.17 -10.37 13.21
CA GLU A 209 -25.31 -9.43 13.94
C GLU A 209 -24.80 -10.00 15.27
N ALA A 210 -25.62 -10.75 16.00
CA ALA A 210 -25.21 -11.44 17.22
C ALA A 210 -24.23 -12.59 16.93
N GLU A 211 -24.38 -13.25 15.77
CA GLU A 211 -23.44 -14.29 15.33
C GLU A 211 -22.09 -13.70 14.95
N ASN A 212 -22.06 -12.53 14.31
CA ASN A 212 -20.82 -11.83 13.95
C ASN A 212 -20.05 -11.36 15.20
N VAL A 213 -20.73 -10.76 16.19
CA VAL A 213 -20.08 -10.33 17.45
C VAL A 213 -19.55 -11.52 18.25
N ASN A 214 -20.30 -12.63 18.30
CA ASN A 214 -19.83 -13.86 18.96
C ASN A 214 -18.66 -14.53 18.23
N GLN A 215 -18.54 -14.37 16.90
CA GLN A 215 -17.39 -14.83 16.13
C GLN A 215 -16.14 -13.96 16.38
N ILE A 216 -16.31 -12.64 16.55
CA ILE A 216 -15.22 -11.70 16.86
C ILE A 216 -14.69 -11.91 18.28
N ASN A 217 -15.54 -12.14 19.27
CA ASN A 217 -15.05 -12.44 20.63
C ASN A 217 -14.28 -13.77 20.67
N ARG A 218 -14.66 -14.76 19.85
CA ARG A 218 -13.88 -16.01 19.69
C ARG A 218 -12.58 -15.83 18.92
N PHE A 219 -12.43 -14.79 18.10
CA PHE A 219 -11.19 -14.46 17.38
C PHE A 219 -10.04 -14.15 18.35
N PHE A 220 -10.31 -13.37 19.40
CA PHE A 220 -9.29 -13.02 20.41
C PHE A 220 -8.97 -14.17 21.38
N GLU A 221 -9.89 -15.12 21.55
CA GLU A 221 -9.70 -16.27 22.44
C GLU A 221 -9.04 -17.47 21.74
N ASN A 222 -9.16 -17.61 20.41
CA ASN A 222 -8.62 -18.76 19.70
C ASN A 222 -8.25 -18.45 18.22
N PRO A 223 -7.05 -17.87 17.96
CA PRO A 223 -6.67 -17.26 16.67
C PRO A 223 -6.55 -18.24 15.49
N THR A 224 -6.63 -19.56 15.72
CA THR A 224 -6.55 -20.58 14.66
C THR A 224 -7.91 -21.04 14.13
N SER A 225 -9.02 -20.64 14.77
CA SER A 225 -10.33 -21.24 14.51
C SER A 225 -11.21 -20.49 13.50
N LEU A 226 -10.77 -19.34 12.99
CA LEU A 226 -11.58 -18.52 12.07
C LEU A 226 -10.72 -17.77 11.03
N ILE A 227 -9.88 -18.49 10.28
CA ILE A 227 -9.50 -18.03 8.92
C ILE A 227 -10.74 -18.22 8.03
N ARG A 228 -11.80 -17.48 8.32
CA ARG A 228 -12.85 -17.22 7.36
C ARG A 228 -12.36 -15.97 6.65
N PHE A 229 -11.63 -16.19 5.56
CA PHE A 229 -11.29 -15.14 4.59
C PHE A 229 -12.50 -14.23 4.44
N CYS A 230 -12.41 -13.02 4.97
CA CYS A 230 -13.42 -12.00 4.73
C CYS A 230 -13.25 -11.60 3.27
N HIS A 231 -13.82 -12.39 2.36
CA HIS A 231 -13.79 -12.11 0.93
C HIS A 231 -14.38 -10.72 0.71
N GLY A 232 -13.72 -9.91 -0.11
CA GLY A 232 -14.08 -8.51 -0.35
C GLY A 232 -13.72 -7.58 0.81
N SER A 233 -12.81 -7.95 1.71
CA SER A 233 -12.39 -7.11 2.83
C SER A 233 -11.07 -6.40 2.59
N LEU A 234 -11.05 -5.11 2.90
CA LEU A 234 -9.84 -4.29 2.81
C LEU A 234 -8.72 -4.75 3.76
N ILE A 235 -9.02 -5.55 4.81
CA ILE A 235 -7.99 -6.11 5.70
C ILE A 235 -7.05 -7.10 5.00
N ASN A 236 -7.50 -7.71 3.90
CA ASN A 236 -6.69 -8.63 3.11
C ASN A 236 -5.71 -7.90 2.20
N VAL A 237 -5.90 -6.59 2.00
CA VAL A 237 -5.07 -5.80 1.10
C VAL A 237 -3.71 -5.56 1.74
N THR A 238 -2.67 -5.91 0.99
CA THR A 238 -1.27 -5.67 1.37
C THR A 238 -0.48 -5.00 0.26
N ILE A 239 0.55 -4.27 0.66
CA ILE A 239 1.59 -3.75 -0.23
C ILE A 239 2.83 -4.55 0.07
N LEU A 240 3.40 -5.21 -0.95
CA LEU A 240 4.56 -6.09 -0.81
C LEU A 240 5.75 -5.50 -1.55
N LEU A 241 6.82 -5.23 -0.80
CA LEU A 241 8.10 -4.79 -1.36
C LEU A 241 9.17 -5.80 -0.99
N GLY A 242 9.72 -6.50 -1.99
CA GLY A 242 10.73 -7.53 -1.81
C GLY A 242 12.07 -7.13 -2.41
N LEU A 243 13.15 -7.14 -1.62
CA LEU A 243 14.53 -7.02 -2.08
C LEU A 243 15.13 -8.41 -2.29
N PHE A 244 15.75 -8.66 -3.43
CA PHE A 244 16.41 -9.93 -3.75
C PHE A 244 17.81 -9.72 -4.35
N ASP A 245 18.69 -10.71 -4.21
CA ASP A 245 20.01 -10.74 -4.85
C ASP A 245 19.83 -11.15 -6.32
N ARG A 246 20.25 -10.31 -7.27
CA ARG A 246 20.03 -10.55 -8.72
C ARG A 246 20.83 -11.72 -9.28
N PHE A 247 21.96 -12.06 -8.67
CA PHE A 247 22.81 -13.14 -9.15
C PHE A 247 22.31 -14.50 -8.69
N THR A 248 21.79 -14.57 -7.47
CA THR A 248 21.32 -15.83 -6.86
C THR A 248 19.80 -16.01 -6.96
N GLY A 249 19.05 -14.94 -7.16
CA GLY A 249 17.58 -14.92 -7.10
C GLY A 249 17.00 -15.04 -5.69
N LEU A 250 17.84 -15.07 -4.65
CA LEU A 250 17.38 -15.29 -3.27
C LEU A 250 16.83 -14.01 -2.64
N PRO A 251 15.72 -14.09 -1.88
CA PRO A 251 15.17 -12.95 -1.15
C PRO A 251 16.11 -12.53 0.00
N ILE A 252 16.21 -11.23 0.24
CA ILE A 252 17.05 -10.62 1.28
C ILE A 252 16.18 -9.87 2.30
N ILE A 253 15.25 -9.03 1.82
CA ILE A 253 14.39 -8.19 2.66
C ILE A 253 12.97 -8.27 2.12
N GLY A 254 11.98 -8.31 3.01
CA GLY A 254 10.57 -8.14 2.67
C GLY A 254 9.91 -7.11 3.58
N VAL A 255 9.16 -6.19 3.00
CA VAL A 255 8.28 -5.26 3.72
C VAL A 255 6.85 -5.55 3.30
N VAL A 256 6.00 -5.76 4.31
CA VAL A 256 4.56 -5.98 4.14
C VAL A 256 3.84 -4.87 4.90
N ASN A 257 3.04 -4.08 4.19
CA ASN A 257 2.19 -3.05 4.79
C ASN A 257 0.72 -3.40 4.54
N GLN A 258 -0.10 -3.38 5.59
CA GLN A 258 -1.56 -3.55 5.51
C GLN A 258 -2.23 -2.18 5.63
N PRO A 259 -2.63 -1.53 4.52
CA PRO A 259 -3.04 -0.12 4.56
C PRO A 259 -4.33 0.13 5.33
N PHE A 260 -5.17 -0.89 5.47
CA PHE A 260 -6.52 -0.83 6.05
C PHE A 260 -6.64 -1.69 7.33
N TYR A 261 -5.53 -1.97 8.00
CA TYR A 261 -5.57 -2.63 9.30
C TYR A 261 -6.18 -1.69 10.35
N LEU A 262 -7.25 -2.13 11.02
CA LEU A 262 -7.89 -1.38 12.10
C LEU A 262 -7.20 -1.73 13.41
N ASN A 263 -6.51 -0.76 14.04
CA ASN A 263 -6.01 -0.97 15.39
C ASN A 263 -7.11 -0.56 16.39
N ASN A 264 -7.63 -1.53 17.14
CA ASN A 264 -8.81 -1.43 18.02
C ASN A 264 -8.80 -0.28 19.06
N ASN A 265 -7.74 0.51 19.20
CA ASN A 265 -7.58 1.48 20.28
C ASN A 265 -7.34 2.95 19.85
N SER A 266 -7.31 3.31 18.56
CA SER A 266 -7.02 4.71 18.19
C SER A 266 -7.59 5.23 16.87
N ASP A 267 -7.97 4.37 15.92
CA ASP A 267 -8.34 4.88 14.58
C ASP A 267 -9.78 5.38 14.49
N TYR A 268 -10.62 5.07 15.48
CA TYR A 268 -11.98 5.61 15.55
C TYR A 268 -12.04 7.13 15.74
N ALA A 269 -11.03 7.76 16.36
CA ALA A 269 -11.02 9.21 16.57
C ALA A 269 -10.58 9.98 15.31
N ASN A 270 -9.57 9.48 14.59
CA ASN A 270 -8.99 10.19 13.44
C ASN A 270 -9.85 10.10 12.16
N ILE A 271 -10.71 9.09 12.05
CA ILE A 271 -11.64 8.96 10.92
C ILE A 271 -12.86 9.88 11.12
N THR A 272 -13.30 10.12 12.37
CA THR A 272 -14.44 11.01 12.65
C THR A 272 -14.07 12.49 12.71
N ASP A 273 -12.86 12.85 13.17
CA ASP A 273 -12.46 14.26 13.29
C ASP A 273 -12.23 14.93 11.93
N ASN A 274 -11.82 14.18 10.89
CA ASN A 274 -11.69 14.73 9.53
C ASN A 274 -13.03 14.82 8.76
N LEU A 275 -14.16 14.46 9.38
CA LEU A 275 -15.50 14.59 8.82
C LEU A 275 -16.31 15.73 9.46
N LEU A 276 -15.79 16.37 10.51
CA LEU A 276 -16.50 17.40 11.26
C LEU A 276 -15.92 18.81 11.17
N ASP A 277 -14.78 19.01 10.50
CA ASP A 277 -14.29 20.34 10.15
C ASP A 277 -14.54 20.63 8.66
N ASN A 278 -15.81 20.96 8.35
CA ASN A 278 -16.23 21.78 7.22
C ASN A 278 -17.14 22.90 7.75
#